data_AF-A0A2V8H3C7-F1
#
_entry.id   AF-A0A2V8H3C7-F1
#
_cell.length_a   1.000
_cell.length_b   1.000
_cell.length_c   1.000
_cell.angle_alpha   90.00
_cell.angle_beta   90.00
_cell.angle_gamma   90.00
#
_symmetry.space_group_name_H-M   'P 1'
#
loop_
_entity.id
_entity.type
_entity.pdbx_description
1 polymer ?
#
loop_
_entity_poly.entity_id
_entity_poly.type
_entity_poly.pdbx_seq_one_letter_code
_entity_poly.pdbx_strand_id
1 'polypeptide(L)' 'MNIRFVSSLTADDEVRLAEGLLVALVTLLDKCTIAYTLKIEAGESYVAQHHHAPGEPSMIASAAQATVEPA' A
#
# COMPACT_ATOMS: atom_id res chain seq x y z
N MET A 1 11.53 3.84 -7.23
CA MET A 1 12.22 4.10 -5.95
C MET A 1 11.92 2.94 -4.99
N ASN A 2 12.87 2.50 -4.16
CA ASN A 2 12.64 1.46 -3.15
C ASN A 2 12.85 2.05 -1.75
N ILE A 3 11.78 2.22 -0.98
CA ILE A 3 11.82 2.66 0.42
C ILE A 3 11.48 1.45 1.27
N ARG A 4 12.28 1.20 2.31
CA ARG A 4 12.05 0.12 3.29
C ARG A 4 11.89 0.72 4.67
N PHE A 5 10.80 0.37 5.34
CA PHE A 5 10.56 0.70 6.73
C PHE A 5 10.96 -0.51 7.58
N VAL A 6 11.88 -0.33 8.52
CA VAL A 6 12.31 -1.38 9.45
C VAL A 6 11.76 -1.03 10.82
N SER A 7 10.94 -1.92 11.37
CA SER A 7 10.29 -1.71 12.66
C SER A 7 10.34 -2.97 13.51
N SER A 8 10.14 -2.83 14.81
CA SER A 8 9.97 -3.95 15.74
C SER A 8 8.48 -4.24 16.02
N LEU A 9 7.60 -3.83 15.10
CA LEU A 9 6.16 -4.02 15.23
C LEU A 9 5.82 -5.51 15.10
N THR A 10 4.69 -5.88 15.70
CA THR A 10 4.11 -7.19 15.42
C THR A 10 3.51 -7.21 14.01
N ALA A 11 3.33 -8.39 13.43
CA ALA A 11 2.73 -8.51 12.09
C ALA A 11 1.35 -7.82 11.99
N ASP A 12 0.51 -7.89 13.05
CA ASP A 12 -0.79 -7.22 13.08
C ASP A 12 -0.65 -5.69 13.05
N ASP A 13 0.30 -5.16 13.83
CA ASP A 13 0.59 -3.72 13.86
C ASP A 13 1.17 -3.23 12.53
N GLU A 14 2.00 -4.02 11.86
CA GLU A 14 2.53 -3.71 10.53
C GLU A 14 1.42 -3.59 9.48
N VAL A 15 0.43 -4.49 9.52
CA VAL A 15 -0.73 -4.45 8.60
C VAL A 15 -1.55 -3.18 8.84
N ARG A 16 -1.86 -2.85 10.10
CA ARG A 16 -2.58 -1.61 10.45
C ARG A 16 -1.82 -0.37 10.01
N LEU A 17 -0.50 -0.38 10.19
CA LEU A 17 0.35 0.71 9.76
C LEU A 17 0.38 0.82 8.24
N ALA A 18 0.44 -0.29 7.51
CA ALA A 18 0.50 -0.31 6.05
C ALA A 18 -0.70 0.39 5.40
N GLU A 19 -1.91 0.18 5.94
CA GLU A 19 -3.12 0.88 5.47
C GLU A 19 -3.03 2.39 5.68
N GLY A 20 -2.64 2.81 6.89
CA GLY A 20 -2.47 4.25 7.19
C GLY A 20 -1.36 4.89 6.35
N LEU A 21 -0.27 4.16 6.12
CA LEU A 21 0.87 4.61 5.33
C LEU A 21 0.51 4.74 3.85
N LEU A 22 -0.29 3.81 3.30
CA LEU A 22 -0.81 3.87 1.94
C LEU A 22 -1.57 5.19 1.73
N VAL A 23 -2.54 5.50 2.59
CA VAL A 23 -3.37 6.70 2.49
C VAL A 23 -2.53 7.97 2.59
N ALA A 24 -1.59 8.02 3.54
CA ALA A 24 -0.70 9.17 3.72
C ALA A 24 0.20 9.40 2.50
N LEU A 25 0.79 8.34 1.94
CA LEU A 25 1.67 8.42 0.77
C LEU A 25 0.91 8.78 -0.50
N VAL A 26 -0.28 8.24 -0.72
CA VAL A 26 -1.16 8.62 -1.83
C VAL A 26 -1.49 10.11 -1.76
N THR A 27 -1.93 10.60 -0.60
CA THR A 27 -2.25 12.02 -0.39
C THR A 27 -1.07 12.95 -0.64
N LEU A 28 0.15 12.50 -0.32
CA LEU A 28 1.36 13.26 -0.59
C LEU A 28 1.71 13.27 -2.08
N LEU A 29 1.68 12.10 -2.73
CA LEU A 29 2.08 11.93 -4.13
C LEU A 29 1.07 12.53 -5.12
N ASP A 30 -0.21 12.59 -4.75
CA ASP A 30 -1.27 13.24 -5.53
C ASP A 30 -0.93 14.73 -5.82
N LYS A 31 -0.30 15.41 -4.85
CA LYS A 31 0.14 16.82 -4.99
C LYS A 31 1.30 17.00 -5.96
N CYS A 32 2.05 15.93 -6.25
CA CYS A 32 3.22 16.00 -7.11
C CYS A 32 2.88 15.88 -8.60
N THR A 33 1.60 15.67 -8.96
CA THR A 33 1.11 15.53 -10.34
C THR A 33 1.89 14.52 -11.20
N ILE A 34 2.47 13.50 -10.56
CA ILE A 34 3.22 12.42 -11.22
C ILE A 34 2.37 11.14 -11.32
N ALA A 35 2.68 10.30 -12.31
CA ALA A 35 2.21 8.92 -12.33
C ALA A 35 3.01 8.09 -11.32
N TYR A 36 2.36 7.23 -10.54
CA TYR A 36 3.06 6.38 -9.59
C TYR A 36 2.32 5.07 -9.31
N THR A 37 3.08 4.08 -8.88
CA THR A 37 2.58 2.85 -8.29
C THR A 37 3.20 2.70 -6.91
N LEU A 38 2.36 2.60 -5.89
CA LEU A 38 2.75 2.34 -4.52
C LEU A 38 2.45 0.89 -4.19
N LYS A 39 3.42 0.18 -3.62
CA LYS A 39 3.25 -1.16 -3.06
C LYS A 39 3.85 -1.17 -1.66
N ILE A 40 3.08 -1.59 -0.68
CA ILE A 40 3.49 -1.75 0.71
C ILE A 40 3.31 -3.21 1.08
N GLU A 41 4.39 -3.83 1.52
CA GLU A 41 4.44 -5.21 1.99
C GLU A 41 4.56 -5.17 3.52
N ALA A 42 3.67 -5.85 4.22
CA ALA A 42 3.60 -5.85 5.69
C ALA A 42 3.25 -7.24 6.24
N GLY A 43 3.77 -7.56 7.43
CA GLY A 43 3.66 -8.90 7.99
C GLY A 43 4.19 -9.98 7.03
N GLU A 44 3.65 -11.20 7.14
CA GLU A 44 4.11 -12.33 6.32
C GLU A 44 3.48 -12.37 4.91
N SER A 45 2.31 -11.75 4.68
CA SER A 45 1.57 -11.92 3.41
C SER A 45 0.68 -10.76 3.02
N TYR A 46 0.68 -9.65 3.75
CA TYR A 46 -0.18 -8.51 3.41
C TYR A 46 0.51 -7.60 2.41
N VAL A 47 -0.17 -7.33 1.29
CA VAL A 47 0.31 -6.41 0.27
C VAL A 47 -0.80 -5.41 -0.04
N ALA A 48 -0.54 -4.15 0.28
CA ALA A 48 -1.37 -3.03 -0.11
C ALA A 48 -0.78 -2.36 -1.35
N GLN A 49 -1.57 -2.19 -2.41
CA GLN A 49 -1.12 -1.52 -3.63
C GLN A 49 -2.07 -0.39 -4.04
N HIS A 50 -1.50 0.67 -4.57
CA HIS A 50 -2.23 1.77 -5.18
C HIS A 50 -1.56 2.23 -6.45
N HIS A 51 -2.34 2.42 -7.49
CA HIS A 51 -1.88 2.94 -8.77
C HIS A 51 -2.60 4.25 -9.07
N HIS A 52 -1.82 5.25 -9.48
CA HIS A 52 -2.35 6.54 -9.88
C HIS A 52 -1.73 6.95 -11.22
N ALA A 53 -2.61 7.16 -12.22
CA ALA A 53 -2.26 7.73 -13.51
C ALA A 53 -2.81 9.17 -13.60
N PRO A 54 -2.05 10.11 -14.20
CA PRO A 54 -2.48 11.48 -14.33
C PRO A 54 -3.75 11.58 -15.19
N GLY A 55 -4.84 12.06 -14.59
CA GLY A 55 -6.14 12.25 -15.24
C GLY A 55 -7.24 11.28 -14.82
N GLU A 56 -6.94 10.28 -13.97
CA GLU A 56 -7.94 9.40 -13.37
C GLU A 56 -8.25 9.81 -11.93
N PRO A 57 -9.52 9.71 -11.47
CA PRO A 57 -9.83 9.92 -10.06
C PRO A 57 -9.15 8.83 -9.23
N SER A 58 -8.32 9.24 -8.27
CA SER A 58 -7.61 8.34 -7.35
C SER A 58 -8.60 7.43 -6.61
N MET A 59 -8.61 6.14 -6.97
CA MET A 59 -9.39 5.10 -6.28
C MET A 59 -8.46 4.27 -5.41
N ILE A 60 -8.58 4.42 -4.09
CA ILE A 60 -7.98 3.49 -3.12
C ILE A 60 -8.79 2.19 -3.12
N ALA A 61 -8.39 1.25 -3.98
CA ALA A 61 -8.92 -0.10 -3.96
C ALA A 61 -8.21 -0.92 -2.86
N SER A 62 -8.92 -1.17 -1.75
CA SER A 62 -8.47 -2.12 -0.73
C SER A 62 -8.64 -3.53 -1.27
N ALA A 63 -7.55 -4.13 -1.76
CA ALA A 63 -7.52 -5.51 -2.23
C ALA A 63 -6.90 -6.40 -1.14
N ALA A 64 -7.68 -6.79 -0.15
CA ALA A 64 -7.37 -7.95 0.68
C ALA A 64 -7.53 -9.22 -0.19
N GLN A 65 -6.53 -9.54 -1.02
CA GLN A 65 -6.47 -10.82 -1.70
C GLN A 65 -5.87 -11.86 -0.75
N ALA A 66 -6.74 -12.52 0.01
CA ALA A 66 -6.42 -13.81 0.61
C ALA A 66 -6.31 -14.84 -0.53
N THR A 67 -5.09 -15.24 -0.88
CA THR A 67 -4.84 -16.47 -1.63
C THR A 67 -5.37 -17.63 -0.78
N VAL A 68 -6.56 -18.13 -1.13
CA VAL A 68 -7.02 -19.43 -0.66
C VAL A 68 -6.57 -20.44 -1.70
N GLU A 69 -5.48 -21.14 -1.41
CA GLU A 69 -5.01 -22.29 -2.17
C GLU A 69 -5.94 -23.49 -1.89
N PRO A 70 -6.60 -24.10 -2.90
CA PRO A 70 -7.40 -25.29 -2.69
C PRO A 70 -6.54 -26.56 -2.77
N ALA A 71 -6.52 -27.34 -1.70
CA ALA A 71 -6.08 -28.74 -1.70
C ALA A 71 -7.11 -29.61 -0.96
#